data_AF-A0AAW9HZ38-F1
#
_entry.id   AF-A0AAW9HZ38-F1
#
_cell.length_a   1.000
_cell.length_b   1.000
_cell.length_c   1.000
_cell.angle_alpha   90.00
_cell.angle_beta   90.00
_cell.angle_gamma   90.00
#
_symmetry.space_group_name_H-M   'P 1'
#
loop_
_entity.id
_entity.type
_entity.pdbx_description
1 polymer ?
#
loop_
_entity_poly.entity_id
_entity_poly.type
_entity_poly.pdbx_seq_one_letter_code
_entity_poly.pdbx_strand_id
1 'polypeptide(L)'
;MKSREAQEQEIVIQWCNLQSCKCKELELIYHIPNGGKRNAREAASLKRQGVKSGVPDLHLPVPKNGYNSLYIEMKVNKNKCSENQNKWISKLLE
;
A
#
# COMPACT_ATOMS: atom_id res chain seq x y z
N MET A 1 14.18 -3.50 -14.67
CA MET A 1 13.72 -2.09 -14.66
C MET A 1 12.59 -1.99 -13.65
N LYS A 2 12.67 -1.11 -12.64
CA LYS A 2 11.57 -0.90 -11.69
C LYS A 2 10.36 -0.33 -12.44
N SER A 3 9.15 -0.69 -12.06
CA SER A 3 7.95 -0.07 -12.63
C SER A 3 7.93 1.42 -12.27
N ARG A 4 7.29 2.25 -13.10
CA ARG A 4 7.11 3.67 -12.77
C ARG A 4 6.34 3.84 -11.44
N GLU A 5 5.39 2.94 -11.17
CA GLU A 5 4.61 2.93 -9.92
C GLU A 5 5.50 2.72 -8.69
N ALA A 6 6.49 1.83 -8.77
CA ALA A 6 7.47 1.65 -7.70
C ALA A 6 8.34 2.90 -7.50
N GLN A 7 8.71 3.61 -8.57
CA GLN A 7 9.48 4.86 -8.46
C GLN A 7 8.66 5.97 -7.80
N GLU A 8 7.39 6.15 -8.19
CA GLU A 8 6.49 7.14 -7.56
C GLU A 8 6.24 6.80 -6.08
N GLN A 9 6.09 5.51 -5.75
CA GLN A 9 5.95 5.09 -4.36
C GLN A 9 7.23 5.37 -3.54
N GLU A 10 8.42 5.13 -4.09
CA GLU A 10 9.68 5.50 -3.44
C GLU A 10 9.75 7.01 -3.16
N ILE A 11 9.28 7.85 -4.10
CA ILE A 11 9.21 9.30 -3.93
C ILE A 11 8.24 9.69 -2.80
N VAL A 12 7.06 9.06 -2.73
CA VAL A 12 6.09 9.31 -1.65
C VAL A 12 6.68 8.95 -0.29
N ILE A 13 7.33 7.79 -0.16
CA ILE A 13 7.98 7.38 1.09
C ILE A 13 9.11 8.34 1.47
N GLN A 14 9.94 8.76 0.51
CA GLN A 14 10.98 9.76 0.76
C GLN A 14 10.39 11.08 1.26
N TRP A 15 9.29 11.55 0.64
CA TRP A 15 8.60 12.75 1.08
C TRP A 15 8.05 12.59 2.51
N CYS A 16 7.41 11.46 2.85
CA CYS A 16 6.94 11.19 4.20
C CYS A 16 8.07 11.25 5.24
N ASN A 17 9.21 10.64 4.94
CA ASN A 17 10.40 10.66 5.81
C ASN A 17 10.96 12.07 5.99
N LEU A 18 10.92 12.93 4.96
CA LEU A 18 11.36 14.32 5.09
C LEU A 18 10.37 15.17 5.89
N GLN A 19 9.07 14.91 5.75
CA GLN A 19 8.02 15.65 6.45
C GLN A 19 7.77 15.18 7.88
N SER A 20 8.37 14.07 8.32
CA SER A 20 8.21 13.55 9.68
C SER A 20 8.59 14.58 10.76
N CYS A 21 9.54 15.47 10.46
CA CYS A 21 9.91 16.57 11.36
C CYS A 21 8.76 17.53 11.70
N LYS A 22 7.76 17.64 10.81
CA LYS A 22 6.55 18.47 10.99
C LYS A 22 5.33 17.64 11.39
N CYS A 23 5.24 16.41 10.88
CA CYS A 23 4.13 15.49 11.11
C CYS A 23 4.71 14.13 11.49
N LYS A 24 5.02 13.95 12.79
CA LYS A 24 5.72 12.77 13.31
C LYS A 24 5.03 11.46 12.98
N GLU A 25 3.70 11.50 12.84
CA GLU A 25 2.88 10.36 12.48
C GLU A 25 3.29 9.73 11.13
N LEU A 26 3.88 10.51 10.21
CA LEU A 26 4.35 10.00 8.92
C LEU A 26 5.49 8.99 9.03
N GLU A 27 6.20 8.91 10.16
CA GLU A 27 7.20 7.86 10.42
C GLU A 27 6.59 6.46 10.45
N LEU A 28 5.28 6.37 10.69
CA LEU A 28 4.55 5.11 10.78
C LEU A 28 4.06 4.59 9.43
N ILE A 29 4.25 5.32 8.33
CA ILE A 29 3.83 4.85 7.00
C ILE A 29 4.73 3.70 6.54
N TYR A 30 4.12 2.63 6.00
CA TYR A 30 4.88 1.51 5.46
C TYR A 30 4.21 0.90 4.23
N HIS A 31 5.03 0.25 3.41
CA HIS A 31 4.57 -0.50 2.24
C HIS A 31 4.09 -1.90 2.64
N ILE A 32 2.99 -2.34 2.04
CA ILE A 32 2.48 -3.71 2.08
C ILE A 32 2.88 -4.41 0.77
N PRO A 33 3.95 -5.24 0.77
CA PRO A 33 4.50 -5.83 -0.46
C PRO A 33 3.70 -7.04 -0.95
N ASN A 34 2.36 -6.96 -0.98
CA ASN A 34 1.52 -8.07 -1.41
C ASN A 34 1.50 -8.22 -2.95
N GLY A 35 1.76 -7.14 -3.69
CA GLY A 35 1.97 -7.15 -5.14
C GLY A 35 3.40 -7.53 -5.52
N GLY A 36 3.58 -8.60 -6.29
CA GLY A 36 4.92 -8.97 -6.76
C GLY A 36 4.95 -10.34 -7.45
N LYS A 37 5.81 -10.46 -8.47
CA LYS A 37 6.11 -11.77 -9.07
C LYS A 37 6.94 -12.58 -8.08
N ARG A 38 6.49 -13.80 -7.83
CA ARG A 38 7.15 -14.79 -6.98
C ARG A 38 7.07 -16.14 -7.65
N ASN A 39 7.92 -17.07 -7.26
CA ASN A 39 7.74 -18.45 -7.69
C ASN A 39 6.46 -19.03 -7.08
N ALA A 40 5.88 -20.05 -7.72
CA ALA A 40 4.59 -20.61 -7.31
C ALA A 40 4.60 -21.17 -5.87
N ARG A 41 5.72 -21.78 -5.46
CA ARG A 41 5.87 -22.38 -4.12
C ARG A 41 5.84 -21.31 -3.03
N GLU A 42 6.58 -20.23 -3.23
CA GLU A 42 6.63 -19.08 -2.33
C GLU A 42 5.28 -18.38 -2.27
N ALA A 43 4.64 -18.13 -3.42
CA ALA A 43 3.31 -17.54 -3.48
C ALA A 43 2.27 -18.39 -2.72
N ALA A 44 2.30 -19.71 -2.85
CA ALA A 44 1.43 -20.61 -2.11
C ALA A 44 1.73 -20.59 -0.60
N SER A 45 3.00 -20.54 -0.21
CA SER A 45 3.41 -20.42 1.19
C SER A 45 2.91 -19.11 1.81
N LEU A 46 3.11 -17.99 1.14
CA LEU A 46 2.68 -16.67 1.59
C LEU A 46 1.15 -16.55 1.67
N LYS A 47 0.42 -17.13 0.71
CA LYS A 47 -1.05 -17.22 0.79
C LYS A 47 -1.50 -17.96 2.05
N ARG A 48 -0.83 -19.07 2.42
CA ARG A 48 -1.12 -19.79 3.68
C ARG A 48 -0.76 -18.97 4.93
N GLN A 49 0.24 -18.10 4.83
CA GLN A 49 0.59 -17.14 5.89
C GLN A 49 -0.35 -15.92 5.94
N GLY A 50 -1.32 -15.82 5.04
CA GLY A 50 -2.34 -14.78 5.06
C GLY A 50 -2.07 -13.61 4.12
N VAL A 51 -1.12 -13.69 3.19
CA VAL A 51 -0.99 -12.70 2.12
C VAL A 51 -2.27 -12.66 1.29
N LYS A 52 -2.85 -11.47 1.16
CA LYS A 52 -4.08 -11.23 0.40
C LYS A 52 -3.78 -10.39 -0.83
N SER A 53 -4.34 -10.81 -1.97
CA SER A 53 -4.26 -10.03 -3.22
C SER A 53 -5.10 -8.77 -3.10
N GLY A 54 -4.60 -7.67 -3.67
CA GLY A 54 -5.32 -6.40 -3.79
C GLY A 54 -5.34 -5.53 -2.53
N VAL A 55 -4.59 -5.88 -1.48
CA VAL A 55 -4.39 -4.97 -0.35
C VAL A 55 -3.68 -3.71 -0.86
N PRO A 56 -4.14 -2.50 -0.49
CA PRO A 56 -3.49 -1.25 -0.91
C PRO A 56 -2.00 -1.20 -0.59
N ASP A 57 -1.24 -0.50 -1.44
CA ASP A 57 0.22 -0.50 -1.40
C ASP A 57 0.82 0.11 -0.13
N LEU A 58 0.25 1.18 0.42
CA LEU A 58 0.73 1.85 1.63
C LEU A 58 -0.33 1.84 2.72
N HIS A 59 0.14 1.77 3.96
CA HIS A 59 -0.68 1.91 5.15
C HIS A 59 -0.03 2.86 6.15
N LEU A 60 -0.82 3.80 6.66
CA LEU A 60 -0.49 4.70 7.74
C LEU A 60 -1.45 4.41 8.91
N PRO A 61 -0.99 3.69 9.96
CA PRO A 61 -1.83 3.23 11.07
C PRO A 61 -2.08 4.35 12.09
N VAL A 62 -2.62 5.47 11.63
CA VAL A 62 -2.81 6.68 12.44
C VAL A 62 -4.28 7.09 12.37
N PRO A 63 -5.02 7.03 13.49
CA PRO A 63 -6.40 7.46 13.50
C PRO A 63 -6.48 8.99 13.38
N LYS A 64 -7.33 9.47 12.47
CA LYS A 64 -7.51 10.91 12.23
C LYS A 64 -8.89 11.19 11.63
N ASN A 65 -9.52 12.27 12.07
CA ASN A 65 -10.81 12.76 11.52
C ASN A 65 -11.92 11.70 11.47
N GLY A 66 -12.01 10.82 12.48
CA GLY A 66 -13.02 9.75 12.55
C GLY A 66 -12.68 8.48 11.78
N TYR A 67 -11.51 8.39 11.15
CA TYR A 67 -11.00 7.19 10.51
C TYR A 67 -9.97 6.48 11.39
N ASN A 68 -9.94 5.15 11.34
CA ASN A 68 -9.01 4.33 12.14
C ASN A 68 -7.57 4.33 11.62
N SER A 69 -7.41 4.44 10.30
CA SER A 69 -6.12 4.50 9.60
C SER A 69 -6.29 4.99 8.17
N LEU A 70 -5.18 5.17 7.46
CA LEU A 70 -5.16 5.53 6.04
C LEU A 70 -4.51 4.41 5.21
N TYR A 71 -5.20 3.95 4.18
CA TYR A 71 -4.66 3.09 3.14
C TYR A 71 -4.54 3.86 1.82
N ILE A 72 -3.45 3.65 1.09
CA ILE A 72 -3.20 4.29 -0.20
C ILE A 72 -2.84 3.22 -1.23
N GLU A 73 -3.64 3.13 -2.29
CA GLU A 73 -3.36 2.31 -3.48
C GLU A 73 -2.77 3.23 -4.55
N MET A 74 -1.51 2.99 -4.93
CA MET A 74 -0.77 3.83 -5.87
C MET A 74 -1.07 3.42 -7.31
N LYS A 75 -1.28 4.39 -8.19
CA LYS A 75 -1.48 4.16 -9.63
C LYS A 75 -0.74 5.20 -10.44
N VAL A 76 -0.21 4.79 -11.59
CA VAL A 76 0.48 5.70 -12.53
C VAL A 76 -0.41 5.99 -13.74
N ASN A 77 -0.46 7.25 -14.15
CA ASN A 77 -1.19 7.71 -15.34
C ASN A 77 -2.66 7.26 -15.33
N LYS A 78 -3.09 6.53 -16.37
CA LYS A 78 -4.47 6.04 -16.55
C LYS A 78 -4.68 4.63 -15.97
N ASN A 79 -3.72 4.10 -15.21
CA ASN A 79 -3.86 2.78 -14.60
C ASN A 79 -5.02 2.80 -13.60
N LYS A 80 -5.86 1.76 -13.68
CA LYS A 80 -7.02 1.60 -12.81
C LYS A 80 -6.74 0.52 -11.77
N CYS A 81 -7.43 0.63 -10.63
CA CYS A 81 -7.47 -0.43 -9.65
C CYS A 81 -8.07 -1.70 -10.25
N SER A 82 -7.47 -2.84 -9.97
CA SER A 82 -8.04 -4.16 -10.26
C SER A 82 -9.30 -4.42 -9.44
N GLU A 83 -10.10 -5.40 -9.84
CA GLU A 83 -11.33 -5.78 -9.10
C GLU A 83 -11.05 -6.12 -7.63
N ASN A 84 -9.95 -6.83 -7.34
CA ASN A 84 -9.57 -7.16 -5.97
C ASN A 84 -9.21 -5.91 -5.16
N GLN A 85 -8.55 -4.92 -5.77
CA GLN A 85 -8.21 -3.65 -5.10
C GLN A 85 -9.47 -2.84 -4.81
N ASN A 86 -10.40 -2.74 -5.77
CA ASN A 86 -11.69 -2.08 -5.56
C ASN A 86 -12.48 -2.76 -4.42
N LYS A 87 -12.46 -4.08 -4.35
CA LYS A 87 -13.10 -4.84 -3.26
C LYS A 87 -12.49 -4.53 -1.89
N TRP A 88 -11.17 -4.37 -1.81
CA TRP A 88 -10.51 -3.93 -0.58
C TRP A 88 -10.90 -2.52 -0.18
N ILE A 89 -10.86 -1.58 -1.12
CA ILE A 89 -11.21 -0.18 -0.86
C ILE A 89 -12.64 -0.08 -0.34
N SER A 90 -13.61 -0.78 -0.95
CA SER A 90 -14.99 -0.82 -0.46
C SER A 90 -15.09 -1.31 0.98
N LYS A 91 -14.41 -2.43 1.30
CA LYS A 91 -14.46 -3.04 2.63
C LYS A 91 -13.76 -2.23 3.72
N LEU A 92 -12.78 -1.41 3.36
CA LEU A 92 -12.04 -0.55 4.29
C LEU A 92 -12.83 0.73 4.63
N LEU A 93 -13.87 1.06 3.85
CA LEU A 93 -14.74 2.21 4.06
C LEU A 93 -16.06 1.85 4.78
N GLU A 94 -16.35 0.57 4.95
CA GLU A 94 -17.45 0.05 5.78
C GLU A 94 -17.17 0.22 7.28
#